data_AF-X6CQ87-F1
#
_entry.id   AF-X6CQ87-F1
#
_cell.length_a   1.000
_cell.length_b   1.000
_cell.length_c   1.000
_cell.angle_alpha   90.00
_cell.angle_beta   90.00
_cell.angle_gamma   90.00
#
_symmetry.space_group_name_H-M   'P 1'
#
loop_
_entity.id
_entity.type
_entity.pdbx_description
1 polymer ?
#
loop_
_entity_poly.entity_id
_entity_poly.type
_entity_poly.pdbx_seq_one_letter_code
_entity_poly.pdbx_strand_id
1 'polypeptide(L)' 'MADLSKAAGVHRNTISNFETGKYGGSEDALAAIERALESAGIEFIAENGGGAGVRLQKP' A
#
# COMPACT_ATOMS: atom_id res chain seq x y z
N MET A 1 1.70 4.34 10.76
CA MET A 1 2.42 3.08 10.46
C MET A 1 1.99 1.88 11.30
N ALA A 2 1.52 2.05 12.55
CA ALA A 2 1.02 0.92 13.34
C ALA A 2 -0.22 0.28 12.68
N ASP A 3 -1.14 1.13 12.22
CA ASP A 3 -2.43 0.74 11.68
C ASP A 3 -2.28 0.00 10.34
N LEU A 4 -1.46 0.53 9.42
CA LEU A 4 -1.14 -0.13 8.14
C LEU A 4 -0.41 -1.47 8.35
N SER A 5 0.54 -1.51 9.27
CA SER A 5 1.25 -2.76 9.63
C SER A 5 0.30 -3.83 10.14
N LYS A 6 -0.65 -3.44 11.00
CA LYS A 6 -1.67 -4.35 11.53
C LYS A 6 -2.67 -4.78 10.46
N ALA A 7 -3.12 -3.86 9.61
CA ALA A 7 -4.10 -4.13 8.56
C ALA A 7 -3.53 -5.00 7.44
N ALA A 8 -2.27 -4.76 7.03
CA ALA A 8 -1.59 -5.53 6.00
C ALA A 8 -0.92 -6.81 6.54
N GLY A 9 -0.81 -6.98 7.86
CA GLY A 9 -0.03 -8.08 8.45
C GLY A 9 1.48 -8.01 8.15
N VAL A 10 1.96 -6.86 7.66
CA VAL A 10 3.36 -6.63 7.29
C VAL A 10 4.09 -5.98 8.46
N HIS A 11 5.30 -6.45 8.78
CA HIS A 11 6.09 -5.89 9.86
C HIS A 11 6.46 -4.42 9.58
N ARG A 12 6.40 -3.55 10.59
CA ARG A 12 6.67 -2.11 10.45
C ARG A 12 7.99 -1.79 9.75
N ASN A 13 9.03 -2.58 10.02
CA ASN A 13 10.36 -2.41 9.43
C ASN A 13 10.34 -2.61 7.90
N THR A 14 9.52 -3.54 7.40
CA THR A 14 9.34 -3.77 5.96
C THR A 14 8.67 -2.57 5.30
N ILE A 15 7.66 -1.98 5.95
CA ILE A 15 6.98 -0.77 5.46
C ILE A 15 7.96 0.42 5.44
N SER A 16 8.74 0.63 6.51
CA SER A 16 9.73 1.72 6.53
C SER A 16 10.86 1.53 5.51
N ASN A 17 11.30 0.30 5.27
CA ASN A 17 12.27 0.00 4.21
C ASN A 17 11.70 0.27 2.81
N PHE A 18 10.40 0.03 2.62
CA PHE A 18 9.68 0.34 1.40
C PHE A 18 9.56 1.85 1.18
N GLU A 19 9.12 2.61 2.18
CA GLU A 19 8.98 4.07 2.09
C GLU A 19 10.32 4.80 1.89
N THR A 20 11.42 4.22 2.38
CA THR A 20 12.77 4.78 2.20
C THR A 20 13.42 4.38 0.88
N GLY A 21 12.75 3.57 0.06
CA GLY A 21 13.27 3.07 -1.22
C GLY A 21 14.48 2.14 -1.08
N LYS A 22 14.82 1.70 0.14
CA LYS A 22 15.93 0.77 0.39
C LYS A 22 15.59 -0.65 -0.03
N TYR A 23 14.32 -1.01 -0.04
CA TYR A 23 13.84 -2.34 -0.43
C TYR A 23 12.43 -2.21 -1.01
N GLY A 24 12.18 -2.78 -2.19
CA GLY A 24 10.88 -2.70 -2.87
C GLY A 24 9.75 -3.49 -2.20
N GLY A 25 10.00 -4.19 -1.09
CA GLY A 25 9.05 -5.14 -0.53
C GLY A 25 9.09 -6.48 -1.27
N SER A 26 8.60 -7.55 -0.63
CA SER A 26 8.31 -8.80 -1.33
C SER A 26 6.95 -8.69 -2.02
N GLU A 27 6.71 -9.44 -3.10
CA GLU A 27 5.43 -9.43 -3.82
C GLU A 27 4.22 -9.68 -2.89
N ASP A 28 4.35 -10.64 -1.96
CA ASP A 28 3.34 -10.89 -0.90
C ASP A 28 3.08 -9.67 0.00
N ALA A 29 4.15 -8.95 0.38
CA ALA A 29 4.02 -7.78 1.24
C ALA A 29 3.35 -6.61 0.50
N LEU A 30 3.67 -6.44 -0.78
CA LEU A 30 3.04 -5.44 -1.63
C LEU A 30 1.56 -5.73 -1.83
N ALA A 31 1.20 -6.97 -2.16
CA ALA A 31 -0.19 -7.39 -2.31
C ALA A 31 -0.98 -7.23 -1.00
N ALA A 32 -0.36 -7.50 0.14
CA ALA A 32 -1.00 -7.33 1.45
C ALA A 32 -1.21 -5.84 1.80
N ILE A 33 -0.26 -4.98 1.46
CA ILE A 33 -0.38 -3.52 1.65
C ILE A 33 -1.46 -2.94 0.73
N GLU A 34 -1.49 -3.34 -0.54
CA GLU A 34 -2.50 -2.92 -1.52
C GLU A 34 -3.91 -3.25 -1.01
N ARG A 35 -4.16 -4.51 -0.63
CA ARG A 35 -5.45 -4.94 -0.06
C ARG A 35 -5.84 -4.22 1.21
N ALA A 36 -4.88 -3.93 2.08
CA ALA A 36 -5.14 -3.20 3.33
C ALA A 36 -5.58 -1.76 3.04
N LEU A 37 -4.99 -1.12 2.03
CA LEU A 37 -5.35 0.22 1.59
C LEU A 37 -6.73 0.20 0.89
N GLU A 38 -7.00 -0.79 0.05
CA GLU A 38 -8.33 -1.01 -0.56
C GLU A 38 -9.42 -1.19 0.49
N SER A 39 -9.17 -2.02 1.50
CA SER A 39 -10.11 -2.22 2.61
C SER A 39 -10.30 -0.97 3.48
N ALA A 40 -9.36 -0.03 3.44
CA ALA A 40 -9.49 1.28 4.08
C ALA A 40 -10.21 2.31 3.19
N GLY A 41 -10.70 1.90 2.02
CA GLY A 41 -11.43 2.75 1.08
C GLY A 41 -10.53 3.45 0.06
N ILE A 42 -9.31 2.97 -0.18
CA ILE A 42 -8.41 3.52 -1.20
C ILE A 42 -8.54 2.70 -2.49
N GLU A 43 -8.97 3.33 -3.57
CA GLU A 43 -9.03 2.71 -4.89
C GLU A 43 -7.76 3.04 -5.67
N PHE A 44 -7.03 2.01 -6.10
CA PHE A 44 -5.86 2.16 -6.96
C PHE A 44 -6.29 2.30 -8.42
N ILE A 45 -5.81 3.36 -9.07
CA ILE A 45 -6.10 3.65 -10.47
C ILE A 45 -4.86 3.31 -11.28
N ALA A 46 -4.99 2.30 -12.14
CA ALA A 46 -3.94 1.92 -13.07
C ALA A 46 -3.59 3.08 -14.02
N GLU A 47 -2.32 3.17 -14.38
CA GLU A 47 -1.75 4.19 -15.25
C GLU A 47 -2.30 4.07 -16.69
N ASN A 48 -3.53 4.56 -16.93
CA ASN A 48 -4.12 4.65 -18.27
C ASN A 48 -3.74 5.98 -18.93
N GLY A 49 -2.44 6.30 -18.99
CA GLY A 49 -1.89 7.40 -19.80
C GLY A 49 -1.67 8.76 -19.10
N GLY A 50 -1.82 8.86 -17.78
CA GLY A 50 -1.61 10.10 -17.01
C GLY A 50 -0.80 9.98 -15.72
N GLY A 51 -0.20 8.82 -15.47
CA GLY A 51 0.44 8.46 -14.19
C GLY A 51 -0.43 7.54 -13.33
N ALA A 52 0.20 6.65 -12.57
CA ALA A 52 -0.47 5.88 -11.51
C ALA A 52 -1.08 6.81 -10.45
N GLY A 53 -2.27 6.48 -9.94
CA GLY A 53 -3.00 7.31 -8.99
C GLY A 53 -3.76 6.52 -7.92
N VAL A 54 -4.20 7.22 -6.87
CA VAL A 54 -5.06 6.68 -5.83
C VAL A 54 -6.26 7.60 -5.62
N ARG A 55 -7.42 7.01 -5.34
CA ARG A 55 -8.65 7.73 -5.04
C ARG A 55 -9.20 7.27 -3.70
N LEU A 56 -9.68 8.21 -2.89
CA LEU A 56 -10.43 7.88 -1.68
C LEU A 56 -11.89 7.64 -2.07
N GLN A 57 -12.44 6.50 -1.65
CA GLN A 57 -13.89 6.28 -1.67
C GLN A 57 -14.54 7.31 -0.73
N LYS A 58 -15.67 7.85 -1.17
CA LYS A 58 -16.42 8.85 -0.39
C LYS A 58 -16.93 8.21 0.92
N PRO A 59 -17.02 8.98 2.02
CA PRO A 59 -17.50 8.49 3.31
C PRO A 59 -18.93 7.96 3.24
#